data_AF-X1CT20-F1
#
_entry.id   AF-X1CT20-F1
#
_cell.length_a   1.000
_cell.length_b   1.000
_cell.length_c   1.000
_cell.angle_alpha   90.00
_cell.angle_beta   90.00
_cell.angle_gamma   90.00
#
_symmetry.space_group_name_H-M   'P 1'
#
loop_
_entity.id
_entity.type
_entity.pdbx_description
1 polymer ?
#
loop_
_entity_poly.entity_id
_entity_poly.type
_entity_poly.pdbx_seq_one_letter_code
_entity_poly.pdbx_strand_id
1 'polypeptide(L)'
;MTTSEFDVVVIGGGSTGTAVARDCAMRGYRTLLLERDDIASATVGTCAGMISSGFKYRDEPEIMAMCSKEVVYWNRIARHIIMKDPILAPLLDLSDAASDGSMVDAYADNIGGREVPAMMFLTPEASLEIEPMLHPDIIASVYYEEFF
;
A
#
# COMPACT_ATOMS: atom_id res chain seq x y z
N MET A 1 8.82 40.22 -19.08
CA MET A 1 8.78 38.89 -18.45
C MET A 1 9.99 38.79 -17.54
N THR A 2 9.81 38.67 -16.23
CA THR A 2 10.91 38.42 -15.31
C THR A 2 11.33 36.96 -15.48
N THR A 3 12.59 36.72 -15.85
CA THR A 3 13.16 35.38 -15.93
C THR A 3 13.30 34.85 -14.52
N SER A 4 12.28 34.18 -14.01
CA SER A 4 12.37 33.46 -12.75
C SER A 4 13.22 32.22 -13.00
N GLU A 5 14.46 32.24 -12.54
CA GLU A 5 15.28 31.03 -12.54
C GLU A 5 14.69 30.02 -11.56
N PHE A 6 14.68 28.74 -11.94
CA PHE A 6 14.30 27.63 -11.07
C PHE A 6 15.54 26.78 -10.82
N ASP A 7 15.67 26.26 -9.60
CA ASP A 7 16.81 25.42 -9.22
C ASP A 7 16.55 23.97 -9.64
N VAL A 8 15.28 23.55 -9.67
CA VAL A 8 14.84 22.21 -10.07
C VAL A 8 13.60 22.30 -10.95
N VAL A 9 13.60 21.56 -12.06
CA VAL A 9 12.42 21.36 -12.91
C VAL A 9 12.05 19.87 -12.89
N VAL A 10 10.82 19.57 -12.47
CA VAL A 10 10.25 18.21 -12.43
C VAL A 10 9.23 18.09 -13.56
N ILE A 11 9.37 17.05 -14.38
CA ILE A 11 8.47 16.78 -15.52
C ILE A 11 7.62 15.55 -15.18
N GLY A 12 6.30 15.73 -15.12
CA GLY A 12 5.29 14.74 -14.75
C GLY A 12 4.70 14.99 -13.35
N GLY A 13 3.38 15.12 -13.28
CA GLY A 13 2.54 15.34 -12.10
C GLY A 13 1.91 14.06 -11.53
N GLY A 14 2.55 12.92 -11.73
CA GLY A 14 2.20 11.67 -11.03
C GLY A 14 2.71 11.63 -9.59
N SER A 15 2.56 10.48 -8.91
CA SER A 15 2.97 10.30 -7.51
C SER A 15 4.47 10.55 -7.32
N THR A 16 5.31 10.02 -8.21
CA THR A 16 6.77 10.24 -8.17
C THR A 16 7.13 11.71 -8.34
N GLY A 17 6.59 12.37 -9.36
CA GLY A 17 6.95 13.76 -9.67
C GLY A 17 6.46 14.74 -8.59
N THR A 18 5.25 14.54 -8.08
CA THR A 18 4.73 15.35 -6.97
C THR A 18 5.50 15.12 -5.66
N ALA A 19 5.90 13.88 -5.35
CA ALA A 19 6.74 13.58 -4.20
C ALA A 19 8.12 14.23 -4.29
N VAL A 20 8.78 14.15 -5.46
CA VAL A 20 10.08 14.80 -5.71
C VAL A 20 9.95 16.32 -5.62
N ALA A 21 8.94 16.91 -6.26
CA ALA A 21 8.73 18.35 -6.22
C ALA A 21 8.48 18.85 -4.79
N ARG A 22 7.70 18.09 -3.99
CA ARG A 22 7.48 18.37 -2.57
C ARG A 22 8.78 18.32 -1.76
N ASP A 23 9.59 17.29 -1.93
CA ASP A 23 10.87 17.16 -1.19
C ASP A 23 11.82 18.31 -1.55
N CYS A 24 11.98 18.63 -2.84
CA CYS A 24 12.79 19.76 -3.28
C CYS A 24 12.30 21.09 -2.70
N ALA A 25 10.98 21.35 -2.74
CA ALA A 25 10.40 22.56 -2.17
C ALA A 25 10.61 22.65 -0.64
N MET A 26 10.46 21.53 0.08
CA MET A 26 10.69 21.48 1.54
C MET A 26 12.15 21.75 1.92
N ARG A 27 13.10 21.47 1.02
CA ARG A 27 14.53 21.78 1.19
C ARG A 27 14.91 23.20 0.77
N GLY A 28 13.95 23.99 0.30
CA GLY A 28 14.14 25.41 -0.06
C GLY A 28 14.53 25.67 -1.52
N TYR A 29 14.48 24.67 -2.40
CA TYR A 29 14.73 24.85 -3.83
C TYR A 29 13.54 25.51 -4.53
N ARG A 30 13.79 26.48 -5.41
CA ARG A 30 12.79 27.02 -6.33
C ARG A 30 12.46 25.95 -7.36
N THR A 31 11.35 25.26 -7.14
CA THR A 31 10.98 24.05 -7.88
C THR A 31 9.81 24.34 -8.82
N LEU A 32 9.95 24.00 -10.09
CA LEU A 32 8.88 24.03 -11.09
C LEU A 32 8.44 22.60 -11.40
N LEU A 33 7.17 22.29 -11.20
CA LEU A 33 6.56 21.04 -11.67
C LEU A 33 5.73 21.31 -12.91
N LEU A 34 5.95 20.53 -13.96
CA LEU A 34 5.23 20.59 -15.23
C LEU A 34 4.49 19.27 -15.46
N GLU A 35 3.17 19.36 -15.59
CA GLU A 35 2.31 18.26 -16.04
C GLU A 35 1.66 18.68 -17.37
N ARG A 36 1.56 17.74 -18.31
CA ARG A 36 0.93 17.97 -19.61
C ARG A 36 -0.58 18.06 -19.48
N ASP A 37 -1.17 17.18 -18.69
CA ASP A 37 -2.61 17.04 -18.48
C ASP A 37 -2.99 17.56 -17.08
N ASP A 38 -3.80 16.82 -16.32
CA ASP A 38 -4.10 17.13 -14.92
C ASP A 38 -3.22 16.30 -13.97
N ILE A 39 -3.04 16.79 -12.73
CA ILE A 39 -2.30 16.09 -11.69
C ILE A 39 -2.91 14.71 -11.47
N ALA A 40 -2.04 13.69 -11.37
CA ALA A 40 -2.41 12.29 -11.19
C ALA A 40 -3.31 11.69 -12.28
N SER A 41 -3.52 12.32 -13.44
CA SER A 41 -4.48 11.85 -14.47
C SER A 41 -4.17 10.51 -15.15
N ALA A 42 -2.91 10.04 -15.13
CA ALA A 42 -2.47 8.81 -15.80
C ALA A 42 -2.52 7.56 -14.89
N THR A 43 -1.39 6.87 -14.69
CA THR A 43 -1.29 5.63 -13.91
C THR A 43 -1.82 5.78 -12.48
N VAL A 44 -1.63 6.94 -11.86
CA VAL A 44 -2.09 7.20 -10.49
C VAL A 44 -3.61 7.28 -10.43
N GLY A 45 -4.24 8.02 -11.35
CA GLY A 45 -5.69 8.21 -11.41
C GLY A 45 -6.46 6.98 -11.87
N THR A 46 -5.76 5.96 -12.38
CA THR A 46 -6.34 4.69 -12.82
C THR A 46 -5.89 3.49 -11.98
N CYS A 47 -5.18 3.72 -10.87
CA CYS A 47 -4.78 2.65 -9.96
C CYS A 47 -5.96 2.17 -9.09
N ALA A 48 -5.80 1.01 -8.45
CA ALA A 48 -6.83 0.45 -7.56
C ALA A 48 -7.05 1.27 -6.27
N GLY A 49 -6.20 2.27 -6.00
CA GLY A 49 -6.30 3.11 -4.81
C GLY A 49 -5.72 2.50 -3.53
N MET A 50 -4.95 1.40 -3.63
CA MET A 50 -4.36 0.73 -2.47
C MET A 50 -2.86 1.03 -2.32
N ILE A 51 -2.42 1.15 -1.07
CA ILE A 51 -1.01 1.20 -0.66
C ILE A 51 -0.66 -0.12 0.02
N SER A 52 -0.04 -1.02 -0.75
CA SER A 52 0.37 -2.32 -0.22
C SER A 52 1.62 -2.21 0.64
N SER A 53 1.60 -2.92 1.76
CA SER A 53 2.72 -3.14 2.67
C SER A 53 3.82 -4.06 2.12
N GLY A 54 3.69 -4.50 0.86
CA GLY A 54 4.71 -5.29 0.15
C GLY A 54 4.51 -6.79 0.25
N PHE A 55 3.35 -7.24 0.71
CA PHE A 55 3.04 -8.67 0.87
C PHE A 55 3.19 -9.50 -0.40
N LYS A 56 2.89 -8.91 -1.57
CA LYS A 56 3.11 -9.52 -2.89
C LYS A 56 4.60 -9.79 -3.19
N TYR A 57 5.52 -9.16 -2.45
CA TYR A 57 6.97 -9.30 -2.55
C TYR A 57 7.53 -10.19 -1.42
N ARG A 58 6.74 -11.12 -0.88
CA ARG A 58 7.17 -12.06 0.19
C ARG A 58 8.45 -12.83 -0.12
N ASP A 59 8.72 -13.09 -1.39
CA ASP A 59 9.94 -13.77 -1.84
C ASP A 59 11.15 -12.81 -1.98
N GLU A 60 10.94 -11.52 -1.75
CA GLU A 60 11.93 -10.43 -1.82
C GLU A 60 11.95 -9.64 -0.50
N PRO A 61 12.56 -10.17 0.57
CA PRO A 61 12.42 -9.66 1.94
C PRO A 61 12.86 -8.20 2.10
N GLU A 62 13.84 -7.74 1.32
CA GLU A 62 14.29 -6.36 1.34
C GLU A 62 13.22 -5.39 0.80
N ILE A 63 12.53 -5.78 -0.28
CA ILE A 63 11.44 -4.99 -0.86
C ILE A 63 10.26 -4.98 0.09
N MET A 64 9.88 -6.15 0.62
CA MET A 64 8.80 -6.25 1.59
C MET A 64 9.08 -5.37 2.81
N ALA A 65 10.26 -5.46 3.42
CA ALA A 65 10.63 -4.64 4.58
C ALA A 65 10.63 -3.13 4.27
N MET A 66 11.02 -2.73 3.05
CA MET A 66 10.94 -1.34 2.60
C MET A 66 9.48 -0.87 2.50
N CYS A 67 8.62 -1.59 1.78
CA CYS A 67 7.20 -1.25 1.64
C CYS A 67 6.49 -1.20 3.01
N SER A 68 6.81 -2.15 3.89
CA SER A 68 6.31 -2.24 5.26
C SER A 68 6.60 -0.99 6.08
N LYS A 69 7.78 -0.39 5.91
CA LYS A 69 8.17 0.84 6.60
C LYS A 69 7.55 2.06 5.94
N GLU A 70 7.54 2.11 4.62
CA GLU A 70 7.00 3.23 3.85
C GLU A 70 5.54 3.49 4.18
N VAL A 71 4.71 2.45 4.28
CA VAL A 71 3.27 2.64 4.53
C VAL A 71 2.98 3.37 5.85
N VAL A 72 3.83 3.18 6.86
CA VAL A 72 3.77 3.90 8.14
C VAL A 72 4.05 5.39 7.95
N TYR A 73 5.07 5.72 7.16
CA TYR A 73 5.42 7.11 6.87
C TYR A 73 4.32 7.79 6.07
N TRP A 74 3.79 7.12 5.04
CA TRP A 74 2.67 7.63 4.26
C TRP A 74 1.45 7.88 5.13
N ASN A 75 1.06 6.93 5.98
CA ASN A 75 -0.04 7.12 6.93
C ASN A 75 0.22 8.30 7.88
N ARG A 76 1.45 8.52 8.36
CA ARG A 76 1.78 9.68 9.20
C ARG A 76 1.67 11.01 8.45
N ILE A 77 2.14 11.06 7.19
CA ILE A 77 2.12 12.27 6.34
C ILE A 77 0.69 12.62 5.94
N ALA A 78 -0.11 11.61 5.60
CA ALA A 78 -1.40 11.80 4.93
C ALA A 78 -2.54 10.99 5.57
N ARG A 79 -2.59 10.94 6.91
CA ARG A 79 -3.61 10.19 7.69
C ARG A 79 -5.07 10.53 7.38
N HIS A 80 -5.31 11.66 6.72
CA HIS A 80 -6.64 12.15 6.36
C HIS A 80 -7.12 11.59 5.01
N ILE A 81 -6.23 10.92 4.26
CA ILE A 81 -6.55 10.23 3.02
C ILE A 81 -6.15 8.76 3.04
N ILE A 82 -5.12 8.38 3.82
CA ILE A 82 -4.67 6.99 3.94
C ILE A 82 -5.30 6.34 5.17
N MET A 83 -6.18 5.37 4.94
CA MET A 83 -6.91 4.62 5.94
C MET A 83 -6.36 3.20 6.04
N LYS A 84 -6.58 2.55 7.19
CA LYS A 84 -6.33 1.11 7.35
C LYS A 84 -7.60 0.39 6.89
N ASP A 85 -7.45 -0.56 5.98
CA ASP A 85 -8.55 -1.29 5.37
C ASP A 85 -8.36 -2.80 5.57
N PRO A 86 -9.35 -3.51 6.12
CA PRO A 86 -9.30 -4.96 6.27
C PRO A 86 -9.38 -5.68 4.93
N ILE A 87 -8.51 -6.66 4.73
CA ILE A 87 -8.56 -7.59 3.62
C ILE A 87 -8.91 -8.98 4.15
N LEU A 88 -9.93 -9.58 3.54
CA LEU A 88 -10.32 -10.97 3.74
C LEU A 88 -10.02 -11.77 2.46
N ALA A 89 -9.04 -12.66 2.54
CA ALA A 89 -8.63 -13.52 1.42
C ALA A 89 -9.14 -14.96 1.65
N PRO A 90 -10.23 -15.39 0.99
CA PRO A 90 -10.79 -16.73 1.15
C PRO A 90 -9.89 -17.79 0.48
N LEU A 91 -9.77 -18.94 1.12
CA LEU A 91 -9.03 -20.11 0.64
C LEU A 91 -10.01 -21.23 0.25
N LEU A 92 -9.84 -21.78 -0.95
CA LEU A 92 -10.67 -22.89 -1.47
C LEU A 92 -9.98 -24.25 -1.38
N ASP A 93 -8.65 -24.27 -1.28
CA ASP A 93 -7.88 -25.48 -1.05
C ASP A 93 -6.63 -25.21 -0.20
N LEU A 94 -5.99 -26.28 0.26
CA LEU A 94 -4.80 -26.21 1.11
C LEU A 94 -3.50 -26.04 0.31
N SER A 95 -3.54 -26.02 -1.02
CA SER A 95 -2.35 -25.80 -1.84
C SER A 95 -1.88 -24.35 -1.71
N ASP A 96 -2.83 -23.41 -1.57
CA ASP A 96 -2.56 -22.03 -1.20
C ASP A 96 -2.06 -21.93 0.26
N ALA A 97 -2.63 -22.71 1.19
CA ALA A 97 -2.25 -22.71 2.61
C ALA A 97 -0.82 -23.24 2.87
N ALA A 98 -0.27 -24.09 2.01
CA ALA A 98 1.12 -24.54 2.10
C ALA A 98 2.13 -23.42 1.76
N SER A 99 1.69 -22.39 1.04
CA SER A 99 2.45 -21.15 0.81
C SER A 99 2.32 -20.14 1.96
N ASP A 100 1.49 -20.43 2.97
CA ASP A 100 1.10 -19.46 3.99
C ASP A 100 1.94 -19.49 5.28
N GLY A 101 2.73 -20.52 5.54
CA GLY A 101 3.63 -20.54 6.70
C GLY A 101 4.66 -19.41 6.63
N SER A 102 5.32 -19.25 5.49
CA SER A 102 6.22 -18.12 5.22
C SER A 102 5.46 -16.80 5.11
N MET A 103 4.19 -16.84 4.72
CA MET A 103 3.34 -15.66 4.58
C MET A 103 3.02 -15.03 5.94
N VAL A 104 2.68 -15.86 6.93
CA VAL A 104 2.39 -15.43 8.31
C VAL A 104 3.65 -14.89 8.97
N ASP A 105 4.77 -15.60 8.84
CA ASP A 105 6.05 -15.19 9.41
C ASP A 105 6.53 -13.87 8.79
N ALA A 106 6.49 -13.76 7.46
CA ALA A 106 6.88 -12.53 6.77
C ALA A 106 5.97 -11.34 7.10
N TYR A 107 4.65 -11.57 7.24
CA TYR A 107 3.74 -10.52 7.69
C TYR A 107 4.08 -10.12 9.13
N ALA A 108 4.21 -11.10 10.04
CA ALA A 108 4.47 -10.92 11.46
C ALA A 108 5.75 -10.13 11.75
N ASP A 109 6.84 -10.47 11.08
CA ASP A 109 8.15 -9.80 11.20
C ASP A 109 8.09 -8.31 10.84
N ASN A 110 7.09 -7.92 10.04
CA ASN A 110 6.94 -6.57 9.52
C ASN A 110 5.75 -5.79 10.11
N ILE A 111 4.99 -6.35 11.06
CA ILE A 111 3.89 -5.64 11.76
C ILE A 111 4.44 -4.45 12.56
N GLY A 112 5.66 -4.58 13.10
CA GLY A 112 6.29 -3.61 13.98
C GLY A 112 6.33 -2.20 13.38
N GLY A 113 5.45 -1.32 13.84
CA GLY A 113 5.34 0.08 13.40
C GLY A 113 4.12 0.39 12.53
N ARG A 114 3.40 -0.61 12.02
CA ARG A 114 2.20 -0.43 11.17
C ARG A 114 0.93 -0.12 11.95
N GLU A 115 0.91 -0.40 13.25
CA GLU A 115 -0.26 -0.24 14.11
C GLU A 115 -1.51 -0.99 13.58
N VAL A 116 -1.31 -2.15 12.94
CA VAL A 116 -2.35 -3.06 12.44
C VAL A 116 -2.32 -4.36 13.24
N PRO A 117 -3.43 -5.13 13.32
CA PRO A 117 -3.44 -6.43 13.97
C PRO A 117 -2.53 -7.43 13.23
N ALA A 118 -2.18 -8.51 13.93
CA ALA A 118 -1.53 -9.64 13.28
C ALA A 118 -2.46 -10.31 12.27
N MET A 119 -1.86 -10.94 11.27
CA MET A 119 -2.59 -11.79 10.33
C MET A 119 -3.29 -12.91 11.08
N MET A 120 -4.54 -13.19 10.71
CA MET A 120 -5.39 -14.19 11.34
C MET A 120 -5.91 -15.18 10.31
N PHE A 121 -5.92 -16.47 10.66
CA PHE A 121 -6.75 -17.43 9.93
C PHE A 121 -8.13 -17.48 10.56
N LEU A 122 -9.16 -17.32 9.73
CA LEU A 122 -10.55 -17.40 10.11
C LEU A 122 -11.15 -18.73 9.65
N THR A 123 -12.04 -19.29 10.46
CA THR A 123 -12.83 -20.45 10.04
C THR A 123 -13.82 -20.04 8.93
N PRO A 124 -14.36 -20.99 8.15
CA PRO A 124 -15.43 -20.71 7.20
C PRO A 124 -16.60 -19.97 7.83
N GLU A 125 -17.02 -20.37 9.04
CA GLU A 125 -18.15 -19.75 9.75
C GLU A 125 -17.85 -18.28 10.07
N ALA A 126 -16.69 -17.99 10.65
CA ALA A 126 -16.28 -16.63 10.96
C ALA A 126 -16.10 -15.76 9.70
N SER A 127 -15.65 -16.36 8.60
CA SER A 127 -15.51 -15.67 7.31
C SER A 127 -16.87 -15.29 6.71
N LEU A 128 -17.85 -16.20 6.78
CA LEU A 128 -19.22 -15.98 6.31
C LEU A 128 -20.00 -15.00 7.21
N GLU A 129 -19.63 -14.88 8.49
CA GLU A 129 -20.16 -13.81 9.35
C GLU A 129 -19.71 -12.41 8.90
N ILE A 130 -18.47 -12.28 8.40
CA ILE A 130 -17.93 -11.01 7.89
C ILE A 130 -18.48 -10.73 6.48
N GLU A 131 -18.38 -11.69 5.57
CA GLU A 131 -18.81 -11.58 4.17
C GLU A 131 -19.78 -12.72 3.80
N PRO A 132 -21.10 -12.56 4.02
CA PRO A 132 -22.10 -13.61 3.82
C PRO A 132 -22.25 -14.10 2.37
N MET A 133 -21.72 -13.35 1.41
CA MET A 133 -21.76 -13.67 -0.03
C MET A 133 -20.54 -14.45 -0.51
N LEU A 134 -19.61 -14.82 0.38
CA LEU A 134 -18.51 -15.71 0.05
C LEU A 134 -19.02 -17.06 -0.45
N HIS A 135 -18.18 -17.72 -1.25
CA HIS A 135 -18.48 -19.06 -1.74
C HIS A 135 -18.62 -20.02 -0.54
N PRO A 136 -19.66 -20.87 -0.50
CA PRO A 136 -19.90 -21.74 0.65
C PRO A 136 -18.81 -22.80 0.86
N ASP A 137 -18.06 -23.14 -0.18
CA ASP A 137 -17.01 -24.17 -0.13
C ASP A 137 -15.64 -23.63 0.35
N ILE A 138 -15.57 -22.42 0.90
CA ILE A 138 -14.32 -21.94 1.52
C ILE A 138 -13.91 -22.85 2.67
N ILE A 139 -12.61 -23.11 2.78
CA ILE A 139 -12.06 -23.96 3.84
C ILE A 139 -11.46 -23.14 4.99
N ALA A 140 -11.06 -21.90 4.72
CA ALA A 140 -10.58 -20.90 5.66
C ALA A 140 -10.51 -19.54 4.95
N SER A 141 -10.21 -18.47 5.69
CA SER A 141 -9.76 -17.20 5.10
C SER A 141 -8.54 -16.66 5.85
N VAL A 142 -7.70 -15.91 5.15
CA VAL A 142 -6.67 -15.08 5.75
C VAL A 142 -7.21 -13.67 5.92
N TYR A 143 -7.21 -13.16 7.15
CA TYR A 143 -7.58 -11.79 7.49
C TYR A 143 -6.32 -11.00 7.83
N TYR A 144 -6.16 -9.83 7.23
CA TYR A 144 -5.07 -8.90 7.51
C TYR A 144 -5.47 -7.49 7.12
N GLU A 145 -4.79 -6.46 7.64
CA GLU A 145 -5.05 -5.08 7.24
C GLU A 145 -3.94 -4.56 6.31
N GLU A 146 -4.38 -3.82 5.30
CA GLU A 146 -3.55 -3.02 4.39
C GLU A 146 -4.00 -1.56 4.44
N PHE A 147 -3.47 -0.72 3.55
CA PHE A 147 -3.77 0.70 3.54
C PHE A 147 -4.40 1.12 2.22
N PHE A 148 -5.39 2.01 2.29
CA PHE A 148 -6.10 2.62 1.15
C PHE A 148 -5.92 4.13 1.21
#